data_AF-A0A7W7DGH0-F1
#
_entry.id   AF-A0A7W7DGH0-F1
#
_cell.length_a   1.000
_cell.length_b   1.000
_cell.length_c   1.000
_cell.angle_alpha   90.00
_cell.angle_beta   90.00
_cell.angle_gamma   90.00
#
_symmetry.space_group_name_H-M   'P 1'
#
loop_
_entity.id
_entity.type
_entity.pdbx_description
1 polymer ?
#
loop_
_entity_poly.entity_id
_entity_poly.type
_entity_poly.pdbx_seq_one_letter_code
_entity_poly.pdbx_strand_id
1 'polypeptide(L)' 'MIPEYQAIITLCRQVRSVAEISALLRVPLGVARVLVSDMAAEGFVQLHHPQLDAGQPDFNLLERVLSGLRRL' A
#
# COMPACT_ATOMS: atom_id res chain seq x y z
N MET A 1 5.96 -20.47 6.61
CA MET A 1 5.67 -19.03 6.41
C MET A 1 6.53 -18.55 5.25
N ILE A 2 5.94 -17.97 4.21
CA ILE A 2 6.67 -17.48 3.03
C ILE A 2 7.54 -16.26 3.36
N PRO A 3 8.69 -16.06 2.69
CA PRO A 3 9.65 -15.00 3.03
C PRO A 3 9.04 -13.59 2.92
N GLU A 4 8.10 -13.40 2.00
CA GLU A 4 7.37 -12.14 1.82
C GLU A 4 6.54 -11.79 3.06
N TYR A 5 5.93 -12.77 3.74
CA TYR A 5 5.14 -12.52 4.95
C TYR A 5 6.02 -12.03 6.10
N GLN A 6 7.22 -12.61 6.27
CA GLN A 6 8.17 -12.16 7.28
C GLN A 6 8.66 -10.73 7.01
N ALA A 7 8.89 -10.42 5.74
CA ALA A 7 9.28 -9.08 5.32
C ALA A 7 8.15 -8.07 5.60
N ILE A 8 6.91 -8.39 5.26
CA ILE A 8 5.74 -7.54 5.52
C ILE A 8 5.55 -7.32 7.04
N ILE A 9 5.65 -8.36 7.87
CA ILE A 9 5.57 -8.23 9.34
C ILE A 9 6.64 -7.26 9.87
N THR A 10 7.87 -7.37 9.35
CA THR A 10 8.96 -6.49 9.74
C THR A 10 8.69 -5.04 9.34
N LEU A 11 8.14 -4.82 8.14
CA LEU A 11 7.79 -3.50 7.62
C LEU A 11 6.62 -2.86 8.37
N CYS A 12 5.63 -3.66 8.78
CA CYS A 12 4.41 -3.24 9.49
C CYS A 12 4.62 -3.02 11.00
N ARG A 13 5.85 -3.02 11.51
CA ARG A 13 6.15 -2.53 12.89
C ARG A 13 5.82 -1.04 13.07
N GLN A 14 5.73 -0.31 11.97
CA GLN A 14 5.14 1.02 11.88
C GLN A 14 4.01 0.98 10.83
N VAL A 15 3.00 1.85 10.99
CA VAL A 15 1.95 1.98 9.99
C VAL A 15 2.58 2.37 8.65
N ARG A 16 2.30 1.60 7.61
CA ARG A 16 2.76 1.84 6.24
C ARG A 16 1.62 1.64 5.27
N SER A 17 1.64 2.41 4.20
CA SER A 17 0.73 2.22 3.08
C SER A 17 1.09 0.96 2.28
N VAL A 18 0.10 0.36 1.61
CA VAL A 18 0.32 -0.78 0.70
C VAL A 18 1.28 -0.41 -0.45
N ALA A 19 1.27 0.85 -0.88
CA ALA A 19 2.18 1.34 -1.91
C ALA A 19 3.65 1.36 -1.44
N GLU A 20 3.91 1.79 -0.20
CA GLU A 20 5.25 1.72 0.38
C GLU A 20 5.74 0.28 0.53
N ILE A 21 4.86 -0.65 0.97
CA ILE A 21 5.19 -2.08 1.06
C ILE A 21 5.60 -2.62 -0.32
N SER A 22 4.82 -2.32 -1.36
CA SER A 22 5.12 -2.70 -2.75
C SER A 22 6.49 -2.18 -3.20
N ALA A 23 6.77 -0.90 -2.94
CA ALA A 23 8.05 -0.28 -3.31
C ALA A 23 9.24 -0.89 -2.57
N LEU A 24 9.11 -1.15 -1.27
CA LEU A 24 10.18 -1.70 -0.42
C LEU A 24 10.46 -3.17 -0.73
N LEU A 25 9.43 -3.96 -1.00
CA LEU A 25 9.56 -5.37 -1.40
C LEU A 25 9.90 -5.54 -2.89
N ARG A 26 9.86 -4.45 -3.68
CA ARG A 26 10.08 -4.46 -5.14
C ARG A 26 9.15 -5.41 -5.89
N VAL A 27 7.90 -5.49 -5.46
CA VAL A 27 6.83 -6.29 -6.10
C VAL A 27 5.75 -5.38 -6.68
N PRO A 28 5.03 -5.78 -7.73
CA PRO A 28 3.92 -4.98 -8.27
C PRO A 28 2.86 -4.68 -7.20
N LEU A 29 2.24 -3.49 -7.27
CA LEU A 29 1.26 -3.03 -6.28
C LEU A 29 0.09 -4.01 -6.09
N GLY A 30 -0.38 -4.63 -7.18
CA GLY A 30 -1.43 -5.65 -7.12
C GLY A 30 -1.02 -6.88 -6.31
N VAL A 31 0.24 -7.33 -6.45
CA VAL A 31 0.78 -8.46 -5.70
C VAL A 31 0.87 -8.11 -4.21
N ALA A 32 1.43 -6.95 -3.87
CA ALA A 32 1.48 -6.48 -2.48
C ALA A 32 0.09 -6.38 -1.85
N ARG A 33 -0.91 -5.91 -2.60
CA ARG A 33 -2.30 -5.82 -2.13
C ARG A 33 -2.88 -7.20 -1.79
N VAL A 34 -2.67 -8.20 -2.64
CA VAL A 34 -3.17 -9.57 -2.38
C VAL A 34 -2.49 -10.14 -1.13
N LEU A 35 -1.16 -10.08 -1.05
CA LEU A 35 -0.42 -10.58 0.11
C LEU A 35 -0.86 -9.92 1.42
N VAL A 36 -1.01 -8.59 1.43
CA VAL A 36 -1.45 -7.85 2.62
C VAL A 36 -2.90 -8.21 2.99
N SER A 37 -3.79 -8.37 2.02
CA SER A 37 -5.17 -8.80 2.27
C SER A 37 -5.23 -10.21 2.89
N ASP A 38 -4.44 -11.15 2.37
CA ASP A 38 -4.38 -12.51 2.91
C ASP A 38 -3.85 -12.50 4.36
N MET A 39 -2.75 -11.76 4.60
CA MET A 39 -2.19 -11.59 5.93
C MET A 39 -3.14 -10.89 6.91
N ALA A 40 -3.98 -9.97 6.44
CA ALA A 40 -5.00 -9.32 7.26
C ALA A 40 -6.12 -10.29 7.62
N ALA A 41 -6.57 -11.12 6.68
CA ALA A 41 -7.57 -12.17 6.92
C ALA A 41 -7.07 -13.21 7.92
N GLU A 42 -5.76 -13.52 7.89
CA GLU A 42 -5.10 -14.42 8.85
C GLU A 42 -4.74 -13.75 10.19
N GLY A 43 -4.95 -12.44 10.33
CA GLY A 43 -4.72 -11.71 11.57
C GLY A 43 -3.25 -11.35 11.85
N PHE A 44 -2.35 -11.49 10.86
CA PHE A 44 -0.94 -11.11 11.00
C PHE A 44 -0.70 -9.60 10.94
N VAL A 45 -1.57 -8.88 10.23
CA VAL A 45 -1.52 -7.42 10.11
C VAL A 45 -2.90 -6.83 10.27
N GLN A 46 -2.97 -5.59 10.74
CA GLN A 46 -4.22 -4.85 10.83
C GLN A 46 -4.27 -3.77 9.75
N LEU A 47 -5.38 -3.69 9.03
CA LEU A 47 -5.62 -2.61 8.08
C LEU A 47 -6.12 -1.37 8.81
N HIS A 48 -5.34 -0.30 8.72
CA HIS A 48 -5.78 1.03 9.17
C HIS A 48 -6.42 1.76 8.00
N HIS A 49 -7.74 1.95 8.07
CA HIS A 49 -8.46 2.83 7.15
C HIS A 49 -8.52 4.21 7.80
N PRO A 50 -7.66 5.17 7.41
CA PRO A 50 -7.82 6.53 7.89
C PRO A 50 -9.23 7.00 7.49
N GLN A 51 -9.98 7.53 8.45
CA GLN A 51 -11.23 8.23 8.14
C GLN A 51 -10.89 9.37 7.19
N LEU A 52 -11.28 9.21 5.93
CA LEU A 52 -11.15 10.23 4.89
C LEU A 52 -12.25 11.28 5.12
N ASP A 53 -12.19 11.98 6.26
CA ASP A 53 -12.99 13.21 6.47
C ASP A 53 -12.42 14.39 5.67
N ALA A 54 -11.24 14.22 5.06
CA ALA A 54 -10.73 15.07 4.01
C ALA A 54 -11.13 14.46 2.66
N GLY A 55 -12.10 15.08 1.99
CA GLY A 55 -12.70 14.61 0.74
C GLY A 55 -11.69 14.05 -0.27
N GLN A 56 -12.12 13.00 -0.96
CA GLN A 56 -11.35 12.33 -2.01
C GLN A 56 -10.70 13.38 -2.94
N PRO A 57 -9.37 13.30 -3.19
CA PRO A 57 -8.71 14.27 -4.05
C PRO A 57 -9.40 14.32 -5.41
N ASP A 58 -9.75 15.53 -5.86
CA ASP A 58 -10.47 15.72 -7.12
C ASP A 58 -9.70 15.06 -8.27
N PHE A 59 -10.42 14.42 -9.18
CA PHE A 59 -9.90 13.76 -10.36
C PHE A 59 -8.97 14.67 -11.16
N ASN A 60 -9.27 15.97 -11.23
CA ASN A 60 -8.41 16.97 -11.88
C ASN A 60 -7.02 17.06 -11.25
N LEU A 61 -6.92 16.94 -9.92
CA LEU A 61 -5.63 16.95 -9.23
C LEU A 61 -4.85 15.67 -9.56
N LEU A 62 -5.51 14.51 -9.54
CA LEU A 62 -4.88 13.22 -9.86
C LEU A 62 -4.35 13.19 -11.30
N GLU A 63 -5.12 13.68 -12.27
CA GLU A 63 -4.69 13.81 -13.68
C GLU A 63 -3.48 14.75 -13.84
N ARG A 64 -3.48 15.89 -13.14
CA ARG A 64 -2.34 16.83 -13.15
C ARG A 64 -1.06 16.18 -12.63
N VAL A 65 -1.16 15.42 -11.53
CA VAL A 65 -0.02 14.70 -10.95
C VAL A 65 0.46 13.61 -11.90
N LEU A 66 -0.45 12.79 -12.45
CA LEU A 66 -0.12 11.73 -13.41
C LEU A 66 0.58 12.29 -14.66
N SER A 67 0.06 13.38 -15.21
CA SER A 67 0.66 14.09 -16.34
C SER A 67 2.05 14.63 -16.02
N GLY A 68 2.27 15.14 -14.80
CA GLY A 68 3.58 15.56 -14.31
C GLY A 68 4.58 14.42 -14.23
N LEU A 69 4.19 13.29 -13.62
CA LEU A 69 5.05 12.11 -13.47
C LEU A 69 5.44 11.47 -14.81
N ARG A 70 4.56 11.49 -15.81
CA ARG A 70 4.85 10.96 -17.16
C ARG A 70 5.83 11.81 -17.99
N ARG A 71 6.12 13.04 -17.56
CA ARG A 71 7.05 13.96 -18.23
C ARG A 71 8.46 13.94 -17.62
N LEU A 72 8.71 13.02 -16.69
CA LEU A 72 10.01 12.73 -16.08
C LEU A 72 10.53 11.39 -16.61
#